data_AF-A0A1Q3HCK2-F1
#
_entry.id   AF-A0A1Q3HCK2-F1
#
_cell.length_a   1.000
_cell.length_b   1.000
_cell.length_c   1.000
_cell.angle_alpha   90.00
_cell.angle_beta   90.00
_cell.angle_gamma   90.00
#
_symmetry.space_group_name_H-M   'P 1'
#
loop_
_entity.id
_entity.type
_entity.pdbx_description
1 polymer ?
#
loop_
_entity_poly.entity_id
_entity_poly.type
_entity_poly.pdbx_seq_one_letter_code
_entity_poly.pdbx_strand_id
1 'polypeptide(L)'
;MLEGEPVDTPVFDSPARAHVPAWKEGLEVPEHHTFRLNARGGGPLGIEWTIDGKAFAGHGHRHEPGLTLKQGQFYRLRYVNESARLHPIHLHGMFFRLLARDGVPVEEPFFRDTVLVHGCRQLDDALPHPRTCRGRHDDND
;
A
#
# COMPACT_ATOMS: atom_id res chain seq x y z
N MET A 1 24.32 28.21 -20.57
CA MET A 1 23.95 28.27 -19.14
C MET A 1 22.43 28.40 -19.07
N LEU A 2 21.79 28.05 -17.94
CA LEU A 2 20.36 28.35 -17.79
C LEU A 2 20.23 29.78 -17.26
N GLU A 3 19.47 30.60 -17.97
CA GLU A 3 19.19 31.99 -17.60
C GLU A 3 17.81 32.05 -16.92
N GLY A 4 17.77 32.62 -15.72
CA GLY A 4 16.56 32.73 -14.92
C GLY A 4 16.91 33.22 -13.51
N GLU A 5 16.11 34.15 -12.99
CA GLU A 5 16.27 34.66 -11.63
C GLU A 5 16.01 33.56 -10.58
N PRO A 6 16.76 33.51 -9.46
CA PRO A 6 16.47 32.60 -8.36
C PRO A 6 15.08 32.85 -7.80
N VAL A 7 14.25 31.79 -7.76
CA VAL A 7 12.94 31.83 -7.10
C VAL A 7 13.12 31.35 -5.66
N ASP A 8 12.70 32.17 -4.69
CA ASP A 8 12.69 31.77 -3.28
C ASP A 8 11.86 30.50 -3.09
N THR A 9 12.49 29.47 -2.53
CA THR A 9 11.79 28.22 -2.20
C THR A 9 10.86 28.46 -1.01
N PRO A 10 9.55 28.20 -1.13
CA PRO A 10 8.62 28.45 -0.03
C PRO A 10 8.97 27.59 1.18
N VAL A 11 9.29 28.24 2.30
CA VAL A 11 9.54 27.56 3.57
C VAL A 11 8.21 27.06 4.12
N PHE A 12 8.10 25.74 4.28
CA PHE A 12 6.98 25.09 4.94
C PHE A 12 7.41 24.57 6.30
N ASP A 13 6.50 24.61 7.29
CA ASP A 13 6.71 23.91 8.56
C ASP A 13 6.91 22.42 8.30
N SER A 14 7.94 21.84 8.92
CA SER A 14 8.21 20.40 8.76
C SER A 14 7.00 19.60 9.25
N PRO A 15 6.45 18.66 8.43
CA PRO A 15 5.30 17.85 8.81
C PRO A 15 5.63 16.79 9.89
N ALA A 16 6.81 16.88 10.51
CA ALA A 16 7.25 16.08 11.64
C ALA A 16 6.36 16.32 12.87
N ARG A 17 5.29 15.52 12.97
CA ARG A 17 4.36 15.52 14.10
C ARG A 17 5.10 15.28 15.42
N ALA A 18 4.98 16.22 16.36
CA ALA A 18 5.64 16.17 17.67
C ALA A 18 5.29 14.93 18.53
N HIS A 19 4.18 14.26 18.24
CA HIS A 19 3.81 12.98 18.84
C HIS A 19 3.47 11.95 17.76
N VAL A 20 4.44 11.10 17.44
CA VAL A 20 4.25 9.85 16.70
C VAL A 20 4.08 8.73 17.75
N PRO A 21 3.03 7.89 17.68
CA PRO A 21 2.83 6.80 18.64
C PRO A 21 4.02 5.85 18.73
N ALA A 22 4.18 5.15 19.85
CA ALA A 22 5.21 4.11 19.92
C ALA A 22 4.78 2.96 19.00
N TRP A 23 5.50 2.74 17.90
CA TRP A 23 5.02 1.99 16.73
C TRP A 23 4.52 0.55 16.99
N LYS A 24 4.75 -0.03 18.18
CA LYS A 24 4.13 -1.28 18.65
C LYS A 24 2.63 -1.13 18.93
N GLU A 25 2.21 0.00 19.51
CA GLU A 25 0.81 0.46 19.63
C GLU A 25 0.16 0.69 18.25
N GLY A 26 0.99 0.87 17.22
CA GLY A 26 0.53 0.99 15.84
C GLY A 26 -0.41 -0.16 15.45
N LEU A 27 -0.20 -1.38 15.97
CA LEU A 27 -1.07 -2.53 15.68
C LEU A 27 -2.48 -2.45 16.30
N GLU A 28 -2.72 -1.54 17.24
CA GLU A 28 -4.00 -1.41 17.98
C GLU A 28 -5.03 -0.50 17.28
N VAL A 29 -4.58 0.38 16.38
CA VAL A 29 -5.45 1.37 15.71
C VAL A 29 -6.49 0.69 14.80
N PRO A 30 -7.81 0.95 14.91
CA PRO A 30 -8.85 0.23 14.15
C PRO A 30 -9.04 0.71 12.69
N GLU A 31 -9.72 -0.08 11.86
CA GLU A 31 -9.44 -0.15 10.41
C GLU A 31 -10.01 1.06 9.57
N HIS A 32 -9.12 1.75 8.81
CA HIS A 32 -9.41 2.52 7.61
C HIS A 32 -9.57 1.72 6.28
N HIS A 33 -8.53 1.13 5.66
CA HIS A 33 -8.69 0.42 4.35
C HIS A 33 -7.73 -0.75 4.04
N THR A 34 -8.32 -1.89 3.64
CA THR A 34 -7.63 -3.09 3.09
C THR A 34 -7.71 -3.10 1.57
N PHE A 35 -6.55 -2.95 0.93
CA PHE A 35 -6.36 -3.17 -0.49
C PHE A 35 -6.22 -4.67 -0.79
N ARG A 36 -7.09 -5.20 -1.65
CA ARG A 36 -6.98 -6.54 -2.24
C ARG A 36 -6.22 -6.47 -3.55
N LEU A 37 -5.01 -7.01 -3.55
CA LEU A 37 -4.11 -7.07 -4.69
C LEU A 37 -4.31 -8.41 -5.39
N ASN A 38 -4.61 -8.39 -6.70
CA ASN A 38 -4.85 -9.62 -7.44
C ASN A 38 -4.30 -9.51 -8.87
N ALA A 39 -3.83 -10.61 -9.45
CA ALA A 39 -3.19 -10.68 -10.75
C ALA A 39 -3.74 -11.90 -11.51
N ARG A 40 -4.82 -11.67 -12.26
CA ARG A 40 -5.67 -12.70 -12.87
C ARG A 40 -5.18 -13.02 -14.29
N GLY A 41 -5.36 -14.25 -14.74
CA GLY A 41 -5.14 -14.60 -16.15
C GLY A 41 -6.24 -14.01 -17.03
N GLY A 42 -5.89 -13.42 -18.17
CA GLY A 42 -6.83 -12.80 -19.10
C GLY A 42 -6.59 -11.29 -19.30
N GLY A 43 -7.60 -10.60 -19.84
CA GLY A 43 -7.49 -9.21 -20.29
C GLY A 43 -6.64 -9.06 -21.57
N PRO A 44 -6.53 -7.84 -22.15
CA PRO A 44 -5.90 -7.62 -23.45
C PRO A 44 -4.40 -7.96 -23.53
N LEU A 45 -3.73 -8.08 -22.39
CA LEU A 45 -2.29 -8.36 -22.26
C LEU A 45 -2.01 -9.70 -21.54
N GLY A 46 -3.01 -10.57 -21.39
CA GLY A 46 -2.88 -11.90 -20.80
C GLY A 46 -2.77 -11.97 -19.27
N ILE A 47 -2.45 -10.86 -18.60
CA ILE A 47 -2.57 -10.71 -17.14
C ILE A 47 -3.32 -9.40 -16.82
N GLU A 48 -4.39 -9.50 -16.04
CA GLU A 48 -5.08 -8.36 -15.45
C GLU A 48 -4.58 -8.13 -14.01
N TRP A 49 -3.90 -7.00 -13.78
CA TRP A 49 -3.47 -6.57 -12.45
C TRP A 49 -4.52 -5.64 -11.85
N THR A 50 -4.95 -5.94 -10.63
CA THR A 50 -6.07 -5.24 -9.97
C THR A 50 -5.78 -4.87 -8.52
N ILE A 51 -6.36 -3.75 -8.11
CA ILE A 51 -6.48 -3.32 -6.71
C ILE A 51 -7.98 -3.20 -6.42
N ASP A 52 -8.43 -3.84 -5.33
CA ASP A 52 -9.84 -3.95 -4.95
C ASP A 52 -10.75 -4.44 -6.10
N GLY A 53 -10.22 -5.41 -6.85
CA GLY A 53 -10.87 -6.05 -7.98
C GLY A 53 -10.95 -5.21 -9.26
N LYS A 54 -10.45 -3.97 -9.26
CA LYS A 54 -10.45 -3.05 -10.41
C LYS A 54 -9.08 -3.02 -11.08
N ALA A 55 -9.03 -3.20 -12.39
CA ALA A 55 -7.87 -2.87 -13.20
C ALA A 55 -7.77 -1.35 -13.45
N PHE A 56 -6.56 -0.84 -13.67
CA PHE A 56 -6.36 0.56 -14.04
C PHE A 56 -6.74 0.79 -15.51
N ALA A 57 -7.82 1.53 -15.75
CA ALA A 57 -8.40 1.71 -17.08
C ALA A 57 -7.81 2.94 -17.80
N GLY A 58 -6.83 2.71 -18.67
CA GLY A 58 -6.31 3.70 -19.63
C GLY A 58 -5.00 4.39 -19.21
N HIS A 59 -4.64 5.47 -19.93
CA HIS A 59 -3.38 6.21 -19.74
C HIS A 59 -3.58 7.67 -19.32
N GLY A 60 -4.80 8.08 -18.98
CA GLY A 60 -5.08 9.44 -18.49
C GLY A 60 -4.57 9.65 -17.06
N HIS A 61 -4.25 10.89 -16.71
CA HIS A 61 -3.89 11.28 -15.34
C HIS A 61 -5.10 11.63 -14.45
N ARG A 62 -6.34 11.36 -14.91
CA ARG A 62 -7.57 11.79 -14.25
C ARG A 62 -8.44 10.57 -13.92
N HIS A 63 -8.42 10.20 -12.64
CA HIS A 63 -9.18 9.09 -12.06
C HIS A 63 -9.82 9.56 -10.75
N GLU A 64 -10.91 8.91 -10.36
CA GLU A 64 -11.46 9.08 -9.00
C GLU A 64 -10.44 8.58 -7.95
N PRO A 65 -10.28 9.25 -6.81
CA PRO A 65 -9.32 8.85 -5.79
C PRO A 65 -9.69 7.49 -5.21
N GLY A 66 -8.79 6.51 -5.35
CA GLY A 66 -8.98 5.17 -4.78
C GLY A 66 -9.09 5.15 -3.24
N LEU A 67 -8.52 6.17 -2.57
CA LEU A 67 -8.66 6.42 -1.14
C LEU A 67 -8.44 7.91 -0.85
N THR A 68 -9.22 8.48 0.08
CA THR A 68 -9.13 9.90 0.48
C THR A 68 -8.83 10.03 1.97
N LEU A 69 -7.66 10.57 2.31
CA LEU A 69 -7.16 10.68 3.68
C LEU A 69 -7.23 12.12 4.20
N LYS A 70 -7.42 12.31 5.51
CA LYS A 70 -7.34 13.63 6.16
C LYS A 70 -5.91 13.94 6.59
N GLN A 71 -5.41 15.13 6.25
CA GLN A 71 -4.10 15.62 6.72
C GLN A 71 -4.04 15.61 8.26
N GLY A 72 -2.85 15.34 8.82
CA GLY A 72 -2.64 15.35 10.26
C GLY A 72 -3.21 14.16 11.03
N GLN A 73 -3.79 13.15 10.38
CA GLN A 73 -4.24 11.90 11.03
C GLN A 73 -3.17 10.80 10.91
N PHE A 74 -3.21 9.80 11.79
CA PHE A 74 -2.40 8.59 11.63
C PHE A 74 -3.25 7.55 10.91
N TYR A 75 -2.77 7.12 9.75
CA TYR A 75 -3.33 6.01 9.01
C TYR A 75 -2.29 4.92 8.88
N ARG A 76 -2.77 3.69 8.88
CA ARG A 76 -2.11 2.55 8.27
C ARG A 76 -3.02 2.01 7.17
N LEU A 77 -2.47 1.22 6.25
CA LEU A 77 -3.16 0.75 5.05
C LEU A 77 -2.74 -0.68 4.81
N ARG A 78 -3.66 -1.61 4.56
CA ARG A 78 -3.33 -3.05 4.46
C ARG A 78 -3.27 -3.53 3.03
N TYR A 79 -2.42 -4.53 2.80
CA TYR A 79 -2.28 -5.18 1.50
C TYR A 79 -2.47 -6.69 1.65
N VAL A 80 -3.55 -7.23 1.09
CA VAL A 80 -3.78 -8.67 0.96
C VAL A 80 -3.52 -9.05 -0.48
N ASN A 81 -2.54 -9.91 -0.74
CA ASN A 81 -2.29 -10.42 -2.09
C ASN A 81 -2.99 -11.77 -2.29
N GLU A 82 -4.04 -11.74 -3.09
CA GLU A 82 -4.88 -12.88 -3.43
C GLU A 82 -4.30 -13.75 -4.56
N SER A 83 -3.16 -13.33 -5.13
CA SER A 83 -2.51 -13.98 -6.27
C SER A 83 -1.17 -14.58 -5.90
N ALA A 84 -0.68 -15.52 -6.72
CA ALA A 84 0.67 -16.08 -6.56
C ALA A 84 1.80 -15.13 -7.06
N ARG A 85 1.46 -14.01 -7.71
CA ARG A 85 2.44 -13.06 -8.25
C ARG A 85 2.90 -12.06 -7.18
N LEU A 86 4.07 -11.46 -7.38
CA LEU A 86 4.58 -10.40 -6.50
C LEU A 86 3.92 -9.06 -6.84
N HIS A 87 3.60 -8.26 -5.82
CA HIS A 87 3.11 -6.87 -5.99
C HIS A 87 4.03 -5.91 -5.22
N PRO A 88 4.89 -5.13 -5.91
CA PRO A 88 5.59 -4.01 -5.29
C PRO A 88 4.64 -2.82 -5.14
N ILE A 89 4.31 -2.46 -3.91
CA ILE A 89 3.47 -1.30 -3.60
C ILE A 89 4.36 -0.12 -3.25
N HIS A 90 4.23 0.97 -3.99
CA HIS A 90 4.92 2.24 -3.80
C HIS A 90 3.89 3.36 -3.54
N LEU A 91 4.15 4.24 -2.57
CA LEU A 91 3.24 5.33 -2.20
C LEU A 91 3.88 6.70 -2.49
N HIS A 92 3.30 7.44 -3.43
CA HIS A 92 3.83 8.72 -3.87
C HIS A 92 3.71 9.79 -2.76
N GLY A 93 4.80 10.52 -2.52
CA GLY A 93 4.82 11.69 -1.63
C GLY A 93 4.71 11.38 -0.13
N MET A 94 4.81 10.11 0.29
CA MET A 94 4.80 9.72 1.69
C MET A 94 5.75 8.56 1.98
N PHE A 95 6.18 8.46 3.24
CA PHE A 95 6.87 7.28 3.76
C PHE A 95 6.04 6.64 4.88
N PHE A 96 6.12 5.32 4.98
CA PHE A 96 5.41 4.49 5.96
C PHE A 96 6.37 3.55 6.71
N ARG A 97 5.84 2.83 7.70
CA ARG A 97 6.54 1.73 8.38
C ARG A 97 5.63 0.52 8.39
N LEU A 98 6.18 -0.62 8.01
CA LEU A 98 5.54 -1.92 8.10
C LEU A 98 5.45 -2.36 9.56
N LEU A 99 4.27 -2.83 9.99
CA LEU A 99 4.04 -3.24 11.37
C LEU A 99 3.99 -4.76 11.57
N ALA A 100 3.47 -5.50 10.58
CA ALA A 100 3.42 -6.96 10.62
C ALA A 100 3.43 -7.61 9.22
N ARG A 101 3.91 -8.85 9.15
CA ARG A 101 3.84 -9.73 7.97
C ARG A 101 3.03 -10.96 8.33
N ASP A 102 2.00 -11.26 7.54
CA ASP A 102 1.07 -12.38 7.77
C ASP A 102 0.46 -12.41 9.20
N GLY A 103 0.23 -11.23 9.78
CA GLY A 103 -0.23 -11.04 11.17
C GLY A 103 0.86 -11.12 12.25
N VAL A 104 2.11 -11.43 11.90
CA VAL A 104 3.26 -11.47 12.84
C VAL A 104 3.94 -10.09 12.90
N PRO A 105 4.05 -9.43 14.06
CA PRO A 105 4.71 -8.13 14.19
C PRO A 105 6.17 -8.13 13.68
N VAL A 106 6.59 -7.03 13.05
CA VAL A 106 7.98 -6.79 12.63
C VAL A 106 8.52 -5.49 13.23
N GLU A 107 9.78 -5.51 13.65
CA GLU A 107 10.47 -4.36 14.24
C GLU A 107 11.51 -3.81 13.25
N GLU A 108 11.05 -3.31 12.10
CA GLU A 108 11.89 -2.62 11.12
C GLU A 108 12.09 -1.15 11.59
N PRO A 109 13.31 -0.69 11.97
CA PRO A 109 13.51 0.60 12.65
C PRO A 109 13.50 1.83 11.72
N PHE A 110 13.22 1.65 10.43
CA PHE A 110 13.34 2.66 9.39
C PHE A 110 12.04 2.81 8.58
N PHE A 111 11.93 3.93 7.88
CA PHE A 111 10.82 4.24 6.98
C PHE A 111 11.05 3.70 5.56
N ARG A 112 9.97 3.47 4.82
CA ARG A 112 9.96 3.01 3.42
C ARG A 112 8.96 3.83 2.60
N ASP A 113 9.22 3.99 1.31
CA ASP A 113 8.23 4.43 0.31
C ASP A 113 7.61 3.25 -0.45
N THR A 114 8.21 2.06 -0.32
CA THR A 114 7.96 0.89 -1.16
C THR A 114 8.05 -0.41 -0.35
N VAL A 115 7.12 -1.34 -0.57
CA VAL A 115 7.12 -2.67 0.06
C VAL A 115 6.70 -3.78 -0.91
N LEU A 116 7.32 -4.95 -0.79
CA LEU A 116 7.06 -6.10 -1.66
C LEU A 116 6.06 -7.07 -1.01
N VAL A 117 4.80 -7.03 -1.47
CA VAL A 117 3.76 -7.98 -1.07
C VAL A 117 3.97 -9.27 -1.85
N HIS A 118 4.27 -10.36 -1.12
CA HIS A 118 4.58 -11.66 -1.70
C HIS A 118 3.30 -12.44 -2.07
N GLY A 119 3.43 -13.45 -2.94
CA GLY A 119 2.32 -14.26 -3.43
C GLY A 119 1.57 -14.99 -2.29
N CYS A 120 0.25 -14.89 -2.27
CA CYS A 120 -0.62 -15.42 -1.21
C CYS A 120 -0.26 -14.95 0.22
N ARG A 121 0.38 -13.77 0.36
CA ARG A 121 0.76 -13.16 1.64
C ARG A 121 -0.04 -11.90 1.93
N GLN A 122 0.01 -11.51 3.19
CA GLN A 122 -0.68 -10.38 3.76
C GLN A 122 0.35 -9.46 4.40
N LEU A 123 0.48 -8.23 3.91
CA LEU A 123 1.24 -7.21 4.61
C LEU A 123 0.30 -6.37 5.46
N ASP A 124 0.51 -6.57 6.75
CA ASP A 124 -0.02 -5.75 7.80
C ASP A 124 0.89 -4.53 8.01
N ASP A 125 1.03 -3.75 6.93
CA ASP A 125 1.00 -2.29 7.02
C ASP A 125 -0.36 -1.88 7.67
N ALA A 126 -1.42 -2.67 7.47
CA ALA A 126 -2.53 -2.99 8.39
C ALA A 126 -3.57 -1.93 8.75
N LEU A 127 -4.68 -1.86 8.00
CA LEU A 127 -6.04 -1.56 8.50
C LEU A 127 -7.11 -2.18 7.56
N PRO A 128 -8.36 -2.51 7.95
CA PRO A 128 -8.81 -3.86 9.26
C PRO A 128 -8.13 -5.25 9.06
N HIS A 129 -8.74 -6.45 9.21
CA HIS A 129 -8.01 -7.74 9.10
C HIS A 129 -8.79 -9.01 8.61
N PRO A 130 -9.02 -9.22 7.29
CA PRO A 130 -9.64 -10.41 6.71
C PRO A 130 -8.68 -11.32 5.91
N ARG A 131 -8.76 -12.62 6.21
CA ARG A 131 -8.20 -13.79 5.50
C ARG A 131 -9.10 -14.18 4.30
N THR A 132 -8.81 -15.13 3.38
CA THR A 132 -7.73 -16.14 3.23
C THR A 132 -7.69 -16.64 1.78
N CYS A 133 -6.55 -17.12 1.28
CA CYS A 133 -6.47 -17.86 0.01
C CYS A 133 -6.34 -19.38 0.26
N ARG A 134 -7.36 -20.16 -0.13
CA ARG A 134 -7.25 -21.62 -0.31
C ARG A 134 -7.67 -21.94 -1.75
N GLY A 135 -6.67 -22.20 -2.58
CA GLY A 135 -6.83 -22.44 -4.02
C GLY A 135 -5.72 -23.34 -4.51
N ARG A 136 -5.66 -24.55 -3.95
CA ARG A 136 -5.00 -25.67 -4.64
C ARG A 136 -5.87 -25.98 -5.85
N HIS A 137 -5.31 -26.09 -7.05
CA HIS A 137 -5.97 -26.90 -8.06
C HIS A 137 -5.98 -28.31 -7.49
N ASP A 138 -7.16 -28.89 -7.31
CA ASP A 138 -7.26 -30.32 -7.09
C ASP A 138 -7.17 -30.95 -8.49
N ASP A 139 -5.96 -31.35 -8.87
CA ASP A 139 -5.71 -32.09 -10.10
C ASP A 139 -6.40 -33.47 -10.00
N ASN A 140 -7.53 -33.64 -10.69
CA ASN A 140 -8.05 -34.93 -11.16
C ASN A 140 -9.23 -34.75 -12.13
N ASP A 141 -9.32 -35.70 -13.07
CA ASP A 141 -10.34 -35.92 -14.12
C ASP A 141 -10.58 -34.78 -15.14
#